data_AF-A0A453I0X9-F1
#
_entry.id   AF-A0A453I0X9-F1
#
_cell.length_a   1.000
_cell.length_b   1.000
_cell.length_c   1.000
_cell.angle_alpha   90.00
_cell.angle_beta   90.00
_cell.angle_gamma   90.00
#
_symmetry.space_group_name_H-M   'P 1'
#
loop_
_entity.id
_entity.type
_entity.pdbx_description
1 polymer ?
#
loop_
_entity_poly.entity_id
_entity_poly.type
_entity_poly.pdbx_seq_one_letter_code
_entity_poly.pdbx_strand_id
1 'polypeptide(L)'
;MGPWGGDVRKITNLTHSPSVIFGYLLKSPFGGEGWIFSVDDLEDIICGHVWLGFICVFGGIWHILTKPFAWARRAFVWSGEAYLSYNLVGLSVFGFIACCFVWFNNTAYPSEFYGPTRPEASQAQSFTFLVRD
;
A
#
# COMPACT_ATOMS: atom_id res chain seq x y z
N MET A 1 -6.94 -20.69 -12.58
CA MET A 1 -8.35 -20.34 -12.69
C MET A 1 -8.50 -18.85 -13.03
N GLY A 2 -8.63 -18.50 -14.30
CA GLY A 2 -9.02 -17.15 -14.73
C GLY A 2 -10.53 -16.88 -14.54
N PRO A 3 -11.15 -15.97 -15.34
CA PRO A 3 -12.25 -15.00 -15.07
C PRO A 3 -13.42 -15.27 -14.09
N TRP A 4 -13.50 -16.43 -13.46
CA TRP A 4 -14.57 -16.86 -12.56
C TRP A 4 -14.03 -17.46 -11.24
N GLY A 5 -12.74 -17.26 -10.94
CA GLY A 5 -12.03 -17.67 -9.72
C GLY A 5 -10.58 -17.13 -9.75
N GLY A 6 -9.80 -17.29 -8.68
CA GLY A 6 -8.40 -16.80 -8.62
C GLY A 6 -7.38 -17.72 -9.31
N ASP A 7 -6.45 -17.16 -10.10
CA ASP A 7 -5.28 -17.87 -10.67
C ASP A 7 -3.97 -17.16 -10.39
N VAL A 8 -2.89 -17.92 -10.52
CA VAL A 8 -1.61 -17.35 -10.88
C VAL A 8 -1.67 -16.85 -12.33
N ARG A 9 -1.43 -15.55 -12.53
CA ARG A 9 -1.31 -14.94 -13.86
C ARG A 9 -0.03 -14.14 -14.00
N LYS A 10 0.54 -14.12 -15.21
CA LYS A 10 1.64 -13.22 -15.54
C LYS A 10 1.07 -11.83 -15.81
N ILE A 11 1.74 -10.79 -15.31
CA ILE A 11 1.39 -9.39 -15.56
C ILE A 11 2.24 -8.90 -16.73
N THR A 12 1.59 -8.62 -17.86
CA THR A 12 2.25 -8.22 -19.11
C THR A 12 2.03 -6.74 -19.45
N ASN A 13 0.92 -6.16 -18.99
CA ASN A 13 0.59 -4.76 -19.21
C ASN A 13 0.56 -4.06 -17.85
N LEU A 14 1.52 -3.16 -17.61
CA LEU A 14 1.57 -2.38 -16.36
C LEU A 14 0.76 -1.10 -16.52
N THR A 15 0.20 -0.59 -15.43
CA THR A 15 -0.44 0.72 -15.43
C THR A 15 0.60 1.79 -15.73
N HIS A 16 0.60 2.31 -16.96
CA HIS A 16 1.63 3.26 -17.42
C HIS A 16 1.43 4.69 -16.92
N SER A 17 0.31 4.99 -16.26
CA SER A 17 0.00 6.36 -15.83
C SER A 17 0.50 6.65 -14.41
N PRO A 18 1.44 7.60 -14.22
CA PRO A 18 1.85 8.04 -12.89
C PRO A 18 0.68 8.65 -12.10
N SER A 19 -0.29 9.27 -12.79
CA SER A 19 -1.43 9.91 -12.13
C SER A 19 -2.30 8.94 -11.35
N VAL A 20 -2.37 7.67 -11.78
CA VAL A 20 -3.13 6.64 -11.08
C VAL A 20 -2.40 6.24 -9.81
N ILE A 21 -1.10 5.92 -9.92
CA ILE A 21 -0.26 5.50 -8.78
C ILE A 21 -0.16 6.59 -7.71
N PHE A 22 0.16 7.82 -8.11
CA PHE A 22 0.19 8.95 -7.18
C PHE A 22 -1.21 9.39 -6.74
N GLY A 23 -2.25 9.06 -7.52
CA GLY A 23 -3.65 9.27 -7.16
C GLY A 23 -4.04 8.49 -5.91
N TYR A 24 -3.61 7.24 -5.76
CA TYR A 24 -3.84 6.44 -4.54
C TYR A 24 -3.29 7.12 -3.27
N LEU A 25 -2.16 7.82 -3.37
CA LEU A 25 -1.56 8.53 -2.23
C LEU A 25 -2.39 9.75 -1.79
N LEU A 26 -3.18 10.33 -2.69
CA LEU A 26 -4.01 11.50 -2.44
C LEU A 26 -5.46 11.17 -2.11
N LYS A 27 -5.85 9.88 -2.16
CA LYS A 27 -7.17 9.41 -1.74
C LYS A 27 -7.38 9.63 -0.24
N SER A 28 -8.62 9.90 0.13
CA SER A 28 -9.07 9.99 1.51
C SER A 28 -8.91 8.65 2.24
N PRO A 29 -8.47 8.65 3.51
CA PRO A 29 -8.40 7.44 4.32
C PRO A 29 -9.76 7.03 4.91
N PHE A 30 -10.83 7.77 4.63
CA PHE A 30 -12.17 7.50 5.15
C PHE A 30 -12.94 6.48 4.30
N GLY A 31 -14.07 6.02 4.85
CA GLY A 31 -14.90 4.98 4.23
C GLY A 31 -15.31 5.34 2.80
N GLY A 32 -15.17 4.38 1.88
CA GLY A 32 -15.49 4.54 0.46
C GLY A 32 -14.28 4.82 -0.44
N GLU A 33 -13.23 5.47 0.06
CA GLU A 33 -12.01 5.75 -0.72
C GLU A 33 -10.81 4.88 -0.35
N GLY A 34 -10.59 4.63 0.95
CA GLY A 34 -9.63 3.62 1.42
C GLY A 34 -8.15 3.87 1.11
N TRP A 35 -7.72 5.13 0.92
CA TRP A 35 -6.34 5.54 0.67
C TRP A 35 -5.55 4.54 -0.23
N ILE A 36 -4.34 4.14 0.18
CA ILE A 36 -3.49 3.18 -0.56
C ILE A 36 -3.92 1.72 -0.42
N PHE A 37 -4.70 1.36 0.60
CA PHE A 37 -5.18 0.00 0.82
C PHE A 37 -6.45 -0.31 0.01
N SER A 38 -6.91 0.63 -0.80
CA SER A 38 -7.98 0.45 -1.80
C SER A 38 -7.50 -0.10 -3.14
N VAL A 39 -6.20 -0.43 -3.27
CA VAL A 39 -5.66 -1.01 -4.51
C VAL A 39 -6.33 -2.36 -4.81
N ASP A 40 -6.84 -2.50 -6.02
CA ASP A 40 -7.75 -3.56 -6.47
C ASP A 40 -7.19 -4.43 -7.59
N ASP A 41 -6.06 -4.05 -8.20
CA ASP A 41 -5.42 -4.79 -9.29
C ASP A 41 -3.92 -5.04 -9.07
N LEU A 42 -3.43 -6.17 -9.59
CA LEU A 42 -2.01 -6.56 -9.51
C LEU A 42 -1.11 -5.65 -10.34
N GLU A 43 -1.63 -5.10 -11.44
CA GLU A 43 -0.96 -4.14 -12.32
C GLU A 43 -0.51 -2.89 -11.56
N ASP A 44 -1.38 -2.37 -10.70
CA ASP A 44 -1.12 -1.17 -9.90
C ASP A 44 -0.17 -1.45 -8.75
N ILE A 45 -0.29 -2.63 -8.12
CA ILE A 45 0.67 -3.08 -7.10
C ILE A 45 2.07 -3.16 -7.70
N ILE A 46 2.25 -3.85 -8.84
CA ILE A 46 3.58 -4.00 -9.45
C ILE A 46 4.10 -2.64 -9.94
N CYS A 47 3.27 -1.84 -10.60
CA CYS A 47 3.68 -0.52 -11.06
C CYS A 47 4.11 0.38 -9.89
N GLY A 48 3.37 0.36 -8.77
CA GLY A 48 3.74 1.07 -7.54
C GLY A 48 5.13 0.66 -7.02
N HIS A 49 5.46 -0.62 -7.06
CA HIS A 49 6.79 -1.11 -6.67
C HIS A 49 7.89 -0.69 -7.64
N VAL A 50 7.61 -0.64 -8.95
CA VAL A 50 8.57 -0.12 -9.95
C VAL A 50 8.88 1.36 -9.68
N TRP A 51 7.85 2.17 -9.42
CA TRP A 51 8.03 3.58 -9.04
C TRP A 51 8.82 3.73 -7.73
N LEU A 52 8.47 2.96 -6.70
CA LEU A 52 9.18 2.98 -5.43
C LEU A 52 10.66 2.59 -5.61
N GLY A 53 10.94 1.55 -6.39
CA GLY A 53 12.31 1.11 -6.70
C GLY A 53 13.12 2.22 -7.37
N PHE A 54 12.54 2.90 -8.36
CA PHE A 54 13.18 4.05 -9.00
C PHE A 54 13.47 5.17 -8.00
N ILE A 55 12.47 5.58 -7.19
CA ILE A 55 12.63 6.66 -6.20
C ILE A 55 13.71 6.32 -5.17
N CYS A 56 13.74 5.07 -4.67
CA CYS A 56 14.74 4.64 -3.69
C CYS A 56 16.17 4.64 -4.27
N VAL A 57 16.35 4.18 -5.52
CA VAL A 57 17.67 4.18 -6.17
C VAL A 57 18.16 5.60 -6.42
N PHE A 58 17.33 6.45 -7.04
CA PHE A 58 17.69 7.84 -7.31
C PHE A 58 17.90 8.64 -6.02
N GLY A 59 17.05 8.44 -5.02
CA GLY A 59 17.21 9.03 -3.68
C GLY A 59 18.48 8.57 -2.99
N GLY A 60 18.83 7.28 -3.10
CA GLY A 60 20.07 6.73 -2.55
C GLY A 60 21.32 7.35 -3.18
N ILE A 61 21.36 7.43 -4.52
CA ILE A 61 22.47 8.09 -5.25
C ILE A 61 22.56 9.56 -4.84
N TRP A 62 21.43 10.26 -4.77
CA TRP A 62 21.37 11.65 -4.33
C TRP A 62 21.96 11.84 -2.92
N HIS A 63 21.57 11.00 -1.97
CA HIS A 63 22.06 11.07 -0.58
C HIS A 63 23.55 10.70 -0.44
N ILE A 64 24.12 9.91 -1.35
CA ILE A 64 25.56 9.64 -1.41
C ILE A 64 26.33 10.87 -1.93
N LEU A 65 25.82 11.50 -2.99
CA LEU A 65 26.52 12.58 -3.68
C LEU A 65 26.37 13.95 -3.00
N THR A 66 25.40 14.10 -2.10
CA THR A 66 25.08 15.39 -1.46
C THR A 66 25.37 15.40 0.03
N LYS A 67 25.51 16.61 0.59
CA LYS A 67 25.61 16.84 2.04
C LYS A 67 24.35 17.53 2.54
N PRO A 68 23.96 17.35 3.82
CA PRO A 68 22.76 17.98 4.36
C PRO A 68 22.79 19.49 4.18
N PHE A 69 21.73 20.06 3.60
CA PHE A 69 21.62 21.51 3.39
C PHE A 69 21.54 22.28 4.71
N ALA A 70 21.83 23.59 4.67
CA ALA A 70 21.91 24.41 5.88
C ALA A 70 20.61 24.43 6.71
N TRP A 71 19.45 24.40 6.06
CA TRP A 71 18.16 24.35 6.75
C TRP A 71 17.96 22.99 7.45
N ALA A 72 18.29 21.88 6.78
CA ALA A 72 18.15 20.53 7.34
C ALA A 72 19.05 20.35 8.57
N ARG A 73 20.29 20.88 8.52
CA ARG A 73 21.21 20.87 9.66
C ARG A 73 20.65 21.57 10.90
N ARG A 74 19.78 22.56 10.73
CA ARG A 74 19.17 23.33 11.83
C ARG A 74 17.85 22.72 12.31
N ALA A 75 17.17 21.93 11.47
CA ALA A 75 15.87 21.36 11.79
C ALA A 75 15.95 20.02 12.54
N PHE A 76 17.02 19.23 12.32
CA PHE A 76 17.15 17.89 12.88
C PHE A 76 18.24 17.80 13.96
N VAL A 77 18.11 16.79 14.82
CA VAL A 77 19.12 16.43 15.83
C VAL A 77 20.03 15.34 15.24
N TRP A 78 21.34 15.58 15.26
CA TRP A 78 22.34 14.71 14.64
C TRP A 78 22.98 13.77 15.66
N SER A 79 22.18 12.87 16.25
CA SER A 79 22.62 11.86 17.22
C SER A 79 22.07 10.48 16.90
N GLY A 80 22.74 9.42 17.39
CA GLY A 80 22.31 8.03 17.19
C GLY A 80 20.90 7.75 17.75
N GLU A 81 20.58 8.29 18.93
CA GLU A 81 19.26 8.17 19.55
C GLU A 81 18.18 8.90 18.76
N ALA A 82 18.49 10.08 18.20
CA ALA A 82 17.56 10.80 17.33
C ALA A 82 17.30 10.01 16.03
N TYR A 83 18.33 9.43 15.41
CA TYR A 83 18.10 8.56 14.25
C TYR A 83 17.23 7.35 14.60
N LEU A 84 17.45 6.72 15.76
CA LEU A 84 16.61 5.62 16.22
C LEU A 84 15.15 6.07 16.41
N SER A 85 14.92 7.23 17.03
CA SER A 85 13.55 7.73 17.27
C SER A 85 12.81 8.05 15.97
N TYR A 86 13.47 8.61 14.96
CA TYR A 86 12.89 8.84 13.64
C TYR A 86 12.45 7.54 12.97
N ASN A 87 13.27 6.49 13.08
CA ASN A 87 12.93 5.17 12.54
C ASN A 87 11.80 4.49 13.32
N LEU A 88 11.74 4.63 14.65
CA LEU A 88 10.68 4.07 15.48
C LEU A 88 9.30 4.65 15.15
N VAL A 89 9.22 5.97 14.95
CA VAL A 89 7.96 6.61 14.48
C VAL A 89 7.58 6.09 13.10
N GLY A 90 8.56 5.96 12.18
CA GLY A 90 8.32 5.37 10.86
C GLY A 90 7.76 3.94 10.93
N LEU A 91 8.36 3.07 11.75
CA LEU A 91 7.89 1.70 11.96
C LEU A 91 6.49 1.65 12.60
N SER A 92 6.20 2.56 13.53
CA SER A 92 4.85 2.66 14.12
C SER A 92 3.80 2.93 13.03
N VAL A 93 4.07 3.86 12.11
CA VAL A 93 3.18 4.15 10.98
C VAL A 93 3.06 2.95 10.05
N PHE A 94 4.16 2.25 9.74
CA PHE A 94 4.09 1.03 8.93
C PHE A 94 3.20 -0.04 9.57
N GLY A 95 3.26 -0.21 10.89
CA GLY A 95 2.39 -1.12 11.63
C GLY A 95 0.91 -0.75 11.52
N PHE A 96 0.56 0.53 11.65
CA PHE A 96 -0.83 0.99 11.48
C PHE A 96 -1.34 0.78 10.05
N ILE A 97 -0.52 1.07 9.05
CA ILE A 97 -0.87 0.85 7.64
C ILE A 97 -1.09 -0.63 7.36
N ALA A 98 -0.18 -1.50 7.84
CA ALA A 98 -0.28 -2.95 7.67
C ALA A 98 -1.56 -3.51 8.32
N CYS A 99 -1.95 -3.00 9.50
CA CYS A 99 -3.20 -3.36 10.17
C CYS A 99 -4.42 -3.06 9.29
N CYS A 100 -4.48 -1.89 8.65
CA CYS A 100 -5.56 -1.56 7.73
C CYS A 100 -5.54 -2.44 6.47
N PHE A 101 -4.37 -2.69 5.90
CA PHE A 101 -4.23 -3.52 4.70
C PHE A 101 -4.78 -4.93 4.90
N VAL A 102 -4.34 -5.64 5.96
CA VAL A 102 -4.79 -7.01 6.21
C VAL A 102 -6.28 -7.09 6.56
N TRP A 103 -6.84 -6.01 7.10
CA TRP A 103 -8.24 -6.00 7.53
C TRP A 103 -9.24 -5.70 6.40
N PHE A 104 -8.82 -4.91 5.40
CA PHE A 104 -9.71 -4.39 4.37
C PHE A 104 -9.36 -4.81 2.94
N ASN A 105 -8.09 -5.08 2.63
CA ASN A 105 -7.67 -5.35 1.26
C ASN A 105 -7.67 -6.85 0.98
N ASN A 106 -8.47 -7.28 0.01
CA ASN A 106 -8.56 -8.68 -0.42
C ASN A 106 -7.77 -8.97 -1.71
N THR A 107 -7.11 -7.97 -2.31
CA THR A 107 -6.32 -8.13 -3.53
C THR A 107 -4.91 -8.63 -3.21
N ALA A 108 -4.23 -7.95 -2.29
CA ALA A 108 -2.94 -8.35 -1.77
C ALA A 108 -3.05 -9.46 -0.71
N TYR A 109 -4.20 -9.58 -0.04
CA TYR A 109 -4.53 -10.66 0.89
C TYR A 109 -5.77 -11.43 0.44
N PRO A 110 -5.64 -12.36 -0.52
CA PRO A 110 -6.79 -13.06 -1.08
C PRO A 110 -7.55 -13.86 -0.02
N SER A 111 -8.89 -13.76 -0.04
CA SER A 111 -9.76 -14.40 0.94
C SER A 111 -9.73 -15.93 0.86
N GLU A 112 -9.27 -16.49 -0.27
CA GLU A 112 -9.01 -17.92 -0.44
C GLU A 112 -7.90 -18.43 0.49
N PHE A 113 -6.95 -17.56 0.86
CA PHE A 113 -5.84 -17.90 1.76
C PHE A 113 -6.06 -17.35 3.18
N TYR A 114 -6.65 -16.17 3.31
CA TYR A 114 -6.74 -15.43 4.57
C TYR A 114 -8.15 -15.40 5.19
N GLY A 115 -9.14 -15.99 4.53
CA GLY A 115 -10.55 -15.91 4.92
C GLY A 115 -11.20 -14.60 4.49
N PRO A 116 -12.55 -14.52 4.54
CA PRO A 116 -13.27 -13.32 4.11
C PRO A 116 -13.00 -12.16 5.06
N THR A 117 -12.93 -10.96 4.49
CA THR A 117 -12.90 -9.73 5.31
C THR A 117 -14.23 -9.57 6.07
N ARG A 118 -14.24 -8.77 7.15
CA ARG A 118 -15.49 -8.53 7.90
C ARG A 118 -16.60 -7.94 7.01
N PRO A 119 -16.33 -6.95 6.14
CA PRO A 119 -17.33 -6.47 5.17
C PRO A 119 -17.81 -7.58 4.23
N GLU A 120 -16.92 -8.42 3.70
CA GLU A 120 -17.30 -9.54 2.81
C GLU A 120 -18.20 -10.55 3.51
N ALA A 121 -17.84 -10.98 4.72
CA ALA A 121 -18.63 -11.93 5.49
C ALA A 121 -20.04 -11.39 5.80
N SER A 122 -20.14 -10.10 6.13
CA SER A 122 -21.44 -9.45 6.38
C SER A 122 -22.30 -9.41 5.12
N GLN A 123 -21.72 -9.10 3.96
CA GLN A 123 -22.46 -9.06 2.68
C GLN A 123 -22.88 -10.47 2.23
N ALA A 124 -21.99 -11.46 2.38
CA ALA A 124 -22.27 -12.86 2.05
C ALA A 124 -23.43 -13.43 2.88
N GLN A 125 -23.51 -13.06 4.16
CA GLN A 125 -24.64 -13.44 5.02
C GLN A 125 -25.97 -12.86 4.48
N SER A 126 -26.02 -11.56 4.21
CA SER A 126 -27.22 -10.92 3.65
C SER A 126 -27.62 -11.52 2.31
N PHE A 127 -26.65 -11.80 1.44
CA PHE A 127 -26.87 -12.45 0.15
C PHE A 127 -27.42 -13.87 0.31
N THR A 128 -26.93 -14.62 1.30
CA THR A 128 -27.41 -15.98 1.58
C THR A 128 -28.89 -15.99 1.96
N PHE A 129 -29.32 -15.05 2.79
CA PHE A 129 -30.75 -14.90 3.12
C PHE A 129 -31.58 -14.45 1.92
N LEU A 130 -31.08 -13.50 1.11
CA LEU A 130 -31.76 -13.03 -0.09
C LEU A 130 -32.01 -14.15 -1.10
N VAL A 131 -31.01 -15.01 -1.36
CA VAL A 131 -31.15 -16.10 -2.33
C VAL A 131 -32.03 -17.23 -1.82
N ARG A 132 -32.08 -17.41 -0.49
CA ARG A 132 -32.89 -18.46 0.13
C ARG A 132 -34.39 -18.13 0.12
N ASP A 133 -34.73 -16.86 0.29
CA ASP A 133 -36.11 -16.36 0.43
C ASP A 133 -36.76 -16.07 -0.94
#